data_AF-A0A3N5EJW3-F1
#
_entry.id   AF-A0A3N5EJW3-F1
#
_cell.length_a   1.000
_cell.length_b   1.000
_cell.length_c   1.000
_cell.angle_alpha   90.00
_cell.angle_beta   90.00
_cell.angle_gamma   90.00
#
_symmetry.space_group_name_H-M   'P 1'
#
loop_
_entity.id
_entity.type
_entity.pdbx_description
1 polymer ?
#
loop_
_entity_poly.entity_id
_entity_poly.type
_entity_poly.pdbx_seq_one_letter_code
_entity_poly.pdbx_strand_id
1 'polypeptide(L)'
;HHVVAAYAMETRIGRVRQPTLVVRATADRFAAPRAEALRAEALRARLHDARIVDVEGGGVPLPDQMPEAFAAVVEAFLANDGV
;
A
#
# COMPACT_ATOMS: atom_id res chain seq x y z
N HIS A 1 -14.89 7.36 4.09
CA HIS A 1 -14.61 6.38 3.02
C HIS A 1 -15.43 6.57 1.74
N HIS A 2 -16.72 6.96 1.77
CA HIS A 2 -17.55 7.09 0.54
C HIS A 2 -17.03 8.05 -0.55
N VAL A 3 -16.55 9.24 -0.16
CA VAL A 3 -16.03 10.23 -1.13
C VAL A 3 -14.77 9.72 -1.83
N VAL A 4 -13.89 9.07 -1.07
CA VAL A 4 -12.61 8.54 -1.58
C VAL A 4 -12.85 7.34 -2.51
N ALA A 5 -13.88 6.53 -2.24
CA ALA A 5 -14.26 5.42 -3.10
C ALA A 5 -14.80 5.85 -4.48
N ALA A 6 -15.22 7.12 -4.63
CA ALA A 6 -15.66 7.66 -5.91
C ALA A 6 -14.50 8.07 -6.84
N TYR A 7 -13.25 8.02 -6.37
CA TYR A 7 -12.09 8.34 -7.18
C TYR A 7 -11.80 7.23 -8.18
N ALA A 8 -12.04 7.48 -9.47
CA ALA A 8 -11.67 6.57 -10.55
C ALA A 8 -10.14 6.57 -10.78
N MET A 9 -9.42 5.79 -9.98
CA MET A 9 -7.96 5.70 -10.01
C MET A 9 -7.45 4.61 -10.95
N GLU A 10 -8.25 3.58 -11.21
CA GLU A 10 -7.85 2.41 -12.00
C GLU A 10 -7.28 2.86 -13.35
N THR A 11 -8.00 3.70 -14.10
CA THR A 11 -7.56 4.17 -15.42
C THR A 11 -6.37 5.14 -15.39
N ARG A 12 -6.00 5.66 -14.21
CA ARG A 12 -5.00 6.73 -14.04
C ARG A 12 -3.73 6.26 -13.35
N ILE A 13 -3.80 5.23 -12.51
CA ILE A 13 -2.70 4.81 -11.62
C ILE A 13 -1.44 4.42 -12.39
N GLY A 14 -1.58 3.88 -13.61
CA GLY A 14 -0.43 3.55 -14.46
C GLY A 14 0.31 4.74 -15.07
N ARG A 15 -0.12 5.98 -14.77
CA ARG A 15 0.63 7.19 -15.12
C ARG A 15 1.74 7.50 -14.11
N VAL A 16 1.72 6.90 -12.93
CA VAL A 16 2.80 7.04 -11.94
C VAL A 16 4.02 6.29 -12.46
N ARG A 17 5.14 7.01 -12.60
CA ARG A 17 6.41 6.48 -13.11
C ARG A 17 7.48 6.39 -12.05
N GLN A 18 7.29 7.08 -10.93
CA GLN A 18 8.19 7.08 -9.79
C GLN A 18 8.13 5.73 -9.06
N PRO A 19 9.23 5.31 -8.42
CA PRO A 19 9.20 4.22 -7.46
C PRO A 19 8.10 4.46 -6.43
N THR A 20 7.30 3.43 -6.16
CA THR A 20 6.12 3.53 -5.30
C THR A 20 6.12 2.42 -4.26
N LEU A 21 5.92 2.80 -3.00
CA LEU A 21 5.71 1.85 -1.91
C LEU A 21 4.21 1.75 -1.60
N VAL A 22 3.70 0.53 -1.55
CA VAL A 22 2.35 0.20 -1.08
C VAL A 22 2.49 -0.54 0.24
N VAL A 23 2.04 0.07 1.33
CA VAL A 23 2.05 -0.54 2.67
C VAL A 23 0.67 -1.12 2.95
N ARG A 24 0.58 -2.43 3.18
CA ARG A 24 -0.68 -3.13 3.50
C ARG A 24 -0.73 -3.50 4.97
N ALA A 25 -1.80 -3.12 5.63
CA ALA A 25 -2.09 -3.46 7.02
C ALA A 25 -2.98 -4.70 7.04
N THR A 26 -2.45 -5.86 7.47
CA THR A 26 -3.14 -7.16 7.23
C THR A 26 -4.43 -7.33 8.04
N ALA A 27 -4.60 -6.56 9.12
CA ALA A 27 -5.81 -6.52 9.94
C ALA A 27 -6.74 -5.32 9.61
N ASP A 28 -6.48 -4.58 8.53
CA ASP A 28 -7.35 -3.50 8.08
C ASP A 28 -8.70 -4.02 7.57
N ARG A 29 -9.76 -3.90 8.38
CA ARG A 29 -11.12 -4.32 7.99
C ARG A 29 -11.72 -3.61 6.77
N PHE A 30 -11.16 -2.47 6.35
CA PHE A 30 -11.64 -1.68 5.22
C PHE A 30 -10.92 -2.01 3.92
N ALA A 31 -9.61 -2.26 3.99
CA ALA A 31 -8.79 -2.55 2.81
C ALA A 31 -8.56 -4.08 2.63
N ALA A 32 -8.34 -4.83 3.71
CA ALA A 32 -7.96 -6.25 3.69
C ALA A 32 -8.97 -7.29 3.17
N PRO A 33 -10.30 -7.08 3.06
CA PRO A 33 -11.19 -8.18 2.68
C PRO A 33 -11.03 -8.67 1.21
N ARG A 34 -10.50 -9.89 1.06
CA ARG A 34 -10.57 -10.91 -0.03
C ARG A 34 -10.24 -10.55 -1.49
N ALA A 35 -10.32 -9.29 -1.90
CA ALA A 35 -9.91 -8.84 -3.23
C ALA A 35 -8.53 -8.18 -3.24
N GLU A 36 -7.88 -8.10 -2.07
CA GLU A 36 -6.71 -7.24 -1.87
C GLU A 36 -5.40 -7.82 -2.43
N ALA A 37 -5.22 -9.14 -2.43
CA ALA A 37 -4.07 -9.76 -3.10
C ALA A 37 -4.16 -9.61 -4.62
N LEU A 38 -5.33 -9.87 -5.21
CA LEU A 38 -5.59 -9.67 -6.64
C LEU A 38 -5.53 -8.18 -7.04
N ARG A 39 -5.98 -7.27 -6.17
CA ARG A 39 -5.86 -5.82 -6.37
C ARG A 39 -4.44 -5.32 -6.20
N ALA A 40 -3.68 -5.86 -5.24
CA ALA A 40 -2.27 -5.57 -5.04
C ALA A 40 -1.45 -6.03 -6.26
N GLU A 41 -1.72 -7.23 -6.78
CA GLU A 41 -1.11 -7.73 -8.02
C GLU A 41 -1.55 -6.90 -9.23
N ALA A 42 -2.83 -6.57 -9.37
CA ALA A 42 -3.30 -5.68 -10.44
C ALA A 42 -2.72 -4.25 -10.32
N LEU A 43 -2.46 -3.79 -9.10
CA LEU A 43 -1.82 -2.51 -8.82
C LEU A 43 -0.34 -2.56 -9.18
N ARG A 44 0.36 -3.63 -8.80
CA ARG A 44 1.76 -3.91 -9.19
C ARG A 44 1.91 -4.05 -10.70
N ALA A 45 0.96 -4.67 -11.38
CA ALA A 45 0.97 -4.79 -12.84
C ALA A 45 0.79 -3.44 -13.56
N ARG A 46 0.20 -2.44 -12.89
CA ARG A 46 -0.06 -1.10 -13.46
C ARG A 46 0.96 -0.06 -13.02
N LEU A 47 1.52 -0.20 -11.82
CA LEU A 47 2.60 0.63 -11.32
C LEU A 47 3.94 0.05 -11.78
N HIS A 48 4.69 0.85 -12.54
CA HIS A 48 5.90 0.37 -13.21
C HIS A 48 7.00 -0.11 -12.24
N ASP A 49 7.14 0.54 -11.09
CA ASP A 49 8.13 0.23 -10.07
C ASP A 49 7.47 0.29 -8.69
N ALA A 50 6.64 -0.70 -8.40
CA ALA A 50 5.94 -0.81 -7.13
C ALA A 50 6.52 -1.91 -6.24
N ARG A 51 6.75 -1.56 -4.98
CA ARG A 51 7.03 -2.49 -3.88
C ARG A 51 5.79 -2.56 -3.00
N ILE A 52 5.43 -3.78 -2.59
CA ILE A 52 4.29 -4.02 -1.71
C ILE A 52 4.84 -4.70 -0.47
N VAL A 53 4.60 -4.09 0.70
CA VAL A 53 5.07 -4.60 1.98
C VAL A 53 3.88 -4.75 2.92
N ASP A 54 3.80 -5.92 3.55
CA ASP A 54 2.79 -6.23 4.55
C ASP A 54 3.30 -5.89 5.95
N VAL A 55 2.48 -5.17 6.71
CA VAL A 55 2.65 -4.98 8.14
C VAL A 55 1.64 -5.87 8.84
N GLU A 56 2.14 -7.01 9.30
CA GLU A 56 1.32 -8.05 9.93
C GLU A 56 0.67 -7.54 11.22
N GLY A 57 -0.62 -7.82 11.39
CA GLY A 57 -1.41 -7.40 12.54
C GLY A 57 -1.82 -5.93 12.55
N GLY A 58 -1.34 -5.12 11.60
CA GLY A 58 -1.67 -3.71 11.49
C GLY A 58 -3.11 -3.45 11.05
N GLY A 59 -3.78 -2.48 11.67
CA GLY A 59 -5.13 -2.03 11.31
C GLY A 59 -5.18 -0.57 10.86
N VAL A 60 -6.33 0.10 11.03
CA VAL A 60 -6.51 1.53 10.67
C VAL A 60 -6.75 2.38 11.92
N PRO A 61 -6.00 3.49 12.11
CA PRO A 61 -4.87 3.94 11.29
C PRO A 61 -3.55 3.24 11.67
N LEU A 62 -2.87 2.66 10.68
CA LEU A 62 -1.61 1.92 10.88
C LEU A 62 -0.51 2.75 11.56
N PRO A 63 -0.25 4.02 11.18
CA PRO A 63 0.81 4.80 11.80
C PRO A 63 0.62 5.05 13.30
N ASP A 64 -0.64 5.16 13.77
CA ASP A 64 -0.90 5.42 15.18
C ASP A 64 -0.81 4.12 16.02
N GLN A 65 -1.10 2.98 15.39
CA GLN A 65 -1.10 1.67 16.06
C GLN A 65 0.30 1.04 16.13
N MET A 66 1.08 1.20 15.07
CA MET A 66 2.39 0.56 14.90
C MET A 66 3.41 1.55 14.31
N PRO A 67 3.71 2.65 15.01
CA PRO A 67 4.54 3.73 14.47
C PRO A 67 5.93 3.26 14.07
N GLU A 68 6.56 2.37 14.85
CA GLU A 68 7.90 1.86 14.56
C GLU A 68 7.91 0.98 13.30
N ALA A 69 6.93 0.08 13.17
CA ALA A 69 6.84 -0.80 11.99
C ALA A 69 6.55 -0.01 10.72
N PHE A 70 5.65 0.98 10.80
CA PHE A 70 5.37 1.88 9.69
C PHE A 70 6.60 2.70 9.29
N ALA A 71 7.29 3.32 10.26
CA ALA A 71 8.48 4.12 10.02
C ALA A 71 9.60 3.29 9.37
N ALA A 72 9.88 2.08 9.88
CA ALA A 72 10.92 1.21 9.35
C ALA A 72 10.70 0.86 7.86
N VAL A 73 9.46 0.57 7.48
CA VAL A 73 9.11 0.25 6.08
C VAL A 73 9.29 1.47 5.17
N VAL A 74 8.93 2.67 5.65
CA VAL A 74 9.12 3.92 4.90
C VAL A 74 10.60 4.27 4.78
N GLU A 75 11.36 4.19 5.87
CA GLU A 75 12.80 4.50 5.90
C GLU A 75 13.59 3.59 4.96
N ALA A 76 13.33 2.27 5.00
CA ALA A 76 14.00 1.33 4.11
C ALA A 76 13.73 1.62 2.62
N PHE A 77 12.49 1.97 2.27
CA PHE A 77 12.16 2.39 0.92
C PHE A 77 12.90 3.66 0.49
N LEU A 78 12.97 4.67 1.37
CA LEU A 78 13.65 5.93 1.08
C LEU A 78 15.18 5.80 1.00
N ALA A 79 15.77 4.87 1.76
CA ALA A 79 17.20 4.58 1.71
C ALA A 79 17.62 3.88 0.41
N ASN A 80 16.67 3.50 -0.46
CA ASN A 80 16.84 2.57 -1.59
C ASN A 80 17.29 1.17 -1.17
N ASP A 81 17.24 0.85 0.12
CA ASP A 81 17.51 -0.49 0.60
C ASP A 81 16.36 -1.39 0.12
N GLY A 82 16.71 -2.46 -0.58
CA GLY A 82 15.73 -3.45 -1.04
C GLY A 82 15.11 -4.13 0.18
N VAL A 83 13.84 -3.82 0.47
CA VAL A 83 12.95 -4.70 1.23
C VAL A 83 12.24 -5.61 0.23
#